data_AF-A0A9R0JVF4-F1
#
_entry.id   AF-A0A9R0JVF4-F1
#
_cell.length_a   1.000
_cell.length_b   1.000
_cell.length_c   1.000
_cell.angle_alpha   90.00
_cell.angle_beta   90.00
_cell.angle_gamma   90.00
#
_symmetry.space_group_name_H-M   'P 1'
#
loop_
_entity.id
_entity.type
_entity.pdbx_description
1 polymer ?
#
loop_
_entity_poly.entity_id
_entity_poly.type
_entity_poly.pdbx_seq_one_letter_code
_entity_poly.pdbx_strand_id
1 'polypeptide(L)'
;MSSPSKRREMDVMKLMMSDYSVETINDGLSEFNVVFNGPKESLYEGGVWKVHVELPDGYPYKSPSIGFINKIFHPNVDELSGSVCLDVINQSWSPMFDLLNVFEVFLPQLLLYPNASDPLNGDAASLMMKDRQQYEQKVKEYCDRYAKKENISNSDAEDESEEEDISDGRCTSSDDELAGHADP
;
A
#
# COMPACT_ATOMS: atom_id res chain seq x y z
N MET A 1 12.98 23.84 20.29
CA MET A 1 12.57 23.29 19.00
C MET A 1 13.73 22.52 18.42
N SER A 2 13.60 21.20 18.21
CA SER A 2 14.61 20.43 17.48
C SER A 2 14.58 20.86 16.00
N SER A 3 15.69 20.79 15.27
CA SER A 3 15.65 21.05 13.82
C SER A 3 14.81 19.98 13.11
N PRO A 4 14.19 20.29 11.96
CA PRO A 4 13.38 19.31 11.22
C PRO A 4 14.11 17.98 10.94
N SER A 5 15.39 18.04 10.54
CA SER A 5 16.25 16.85 10.38
C SER A 5 16.36 16.04 11.67
N LYS A 6 16.62 16.71 12.81
CA LYS A 6 16.72 16.05 14.11
C LYS A 6 15.40 15.44 14.57
N ARG A 7 14.25 16.03 14.21
CA ARG A 7 12.93 15.45 14.51
C ARG A 7 12.68 14.19 13.70
N ARG A 8 12.99 14.21 12.39
CA ARG A 8 12.93 13.01 11.53
C ARG A 8 13.76 11.88 12.11
N GLU A 9 15.04 12.12 12.38
CA GLU A 9 15.95 11.12 12.94
C GLU A 9 15.43 10.55 14.27
N MET A 10 15.01 11.42 15.19
CA MET A 10 14.50 10.99 16.49
C MET A 10 13.24 10.11 16.36
N ASP A 11 12.29 10.48 15.48
CA ASP A 11 11.05 9.74 15.34
C ASP A 11 11.25 8.38 14.68
N VAL A 12 12.11 8.31 13.65
CA VAL A 12 12.45 7.04 13.01
C VAL A 12 13.21 6.14 14.00
N MET A 13 14.17 6.68 14.75
CA MET A 13 14.87 5.90 15.78
C MET A 13 13.93 5.38 16.86
N LYS A 14 12.96 6.18 17.33
CA LYS A 14 11.93 5.72 18.27
C LYS A 14 11.12 4.56 17.70
N LEU A 15 10.73 4.66 16.43
CA LEU A 15 10.00 3.59 15.75
C LEU A 15 10.85 2.31 15.63
N MET A 16 12.13 2.42 15.27
CA MET A 16 13.05 1.27 15.20
C MET A 16 13.35 0.64 16.57
N MET A 17 13.22 1.39 17.67
CA MET A 17 13.38 0.88 19.04
C MET A 17 12.08 0.33 19.65
N SER A 18 10.97 0.39 18.90
CA SER A 18 9.68 -0.15 19.34
C SER A 18 9.52 -1.63 18.98
N ASP A 19 8.35 -2.19 19.28
CA ASP A 19 8.03 -3.60 18.94
C ASP A 19 7.67 -3.79 17.45
N TYR A 20 7.66 -2.73 16.64
CA TYR A 20 7.39 -2.81 15.21
C TYR A 20 8.63 -3.27 14.43
N SER A 21 8.41 -4.14 13.45
CA SER A 21 9.45 -4.52 12.48
C SER A 21 9.56 -3.42 11.42
N VAL A 22 10.71 -2.75 11.37
CA VAL A 22 10.99 -1.63 10.46
C VAL A 22 12.11 -2.01 9.50
N GLU A 23 11.88 -1.84 8.20
CA GLU A 23 12.84 -2.05 7.13
C GLU A 23 13.08 -0.73 6.40
N THR A 24 14.29 -0.17 6.51
CA THR A 24 14.65 1.07 5.82
C THR A 24 14.90 0.84 4.34
N ILE A 25 14.42 1.74 3.49
CA ILE A 25 14.65 1.67 2.04
C ILE A 25 15.87 2.55 1.69
N ASN A 26 16.80 2.00 0.89
CA ASN A 26 18.02 2.70 0.43
C ASN A 26 18.90 3.27 1.57
N ASP A 27 18.92 2.62 2.74
CA ASP A 27 19.62 3.09 3.96
C ASP A 27 19.23 4.53 4.40
N GLY A 28 18.08 5.02 3.93
CA GLY A 28 17.55 6.35 4.23
C GLY A 28 16.60 6.35 5.42
N LEU A 29 16.42 7.53 6.02
CA LEU A 29 15.42 7.78 7.08
C LEU A 29 14.16 8.48 6.54
N SER A 30 14.08 8.66 5.22
CA SER A 30 12.93 9.30 4.57
C SER A 30 11.88 8.30 4.15
N GLU A 31 12.25 7.02 3.98
CA GLU A 31 11.38 6.01 3.39
C GLU A 31 11.67 4.65 4.03
N PHE A 32 10.63 3.97 4.51
CA PHE A 32 10.77 2.70 5.21
C PHE A 32 9.44 1.94 5.20
N ASN A 33 9.55 0.63 5.37
CA ASN A 33 8.43 -0.28 5.50
C ASN A 33 8.26 -0.72 6.95
N VAL A 34 7.01 -0.85 7.39
CA VAL A 34 6.66 -1.28 8.75
C VAL A 34 5.66 -2.40 8.68
N VAL A 35 5.91 -3.50 9.40
CA VAL A 35 4.93 -4.57 9.53
C VAL A 35 3.84 -4.14 10.51
N PHE A 36 2.61 -4.05 10.02
CA PHE A 36 1.43 -3.64 10.77
C PHE A 36 0.44 -4.79 10.90
N ASN A 37 -0.02 -5.06 12.12
CA ASN A 37 -1.02 -6.09 12.39
C ASN A 37 -2.40 -5.44 12.48
N GLY A 38 -3.38 -6.09 11.88
CA GLY A 38 -4.77 -5.68 11.93
C GLY A 38 -5.27 -5.48 13.36
N PRO A 39 -5.99 -4.40 13.66
CA PRO A 39 -6.50 -4.13 15.00
C PRO A 39 -7.43 -5.24 15.49
N LYS A 40 -7.35 -5.56 16.77
CA LYS A 40 -8.32 -6.44 17.43
C LYS A 40 -9.71 -5.82 17.39
N GLU A 41 -10.73 -6.67 17.38
CA GLU A 41 -12.14 -6.27 17.34
C GLU A 41 -12.54 -5.48 16.08
N SER A 42 -11.72 -5.57 15.02
CA SER A 42 -11.99 -4.98 13.71
C SER A 42 -12.21 -6.08 12.65
N LEU A 43 -12.75 -5.70 11.49
CA LEU A 43 -12.88 -6.61 10.35
C LEU A 43 -11.53 -7.07 9.78
N TYR A 44 -10.46 -6.38 10.15
CA TYR A 44 -9.09 -6.58 9.71
C TYR A 44 -8.28 -7.43 10.70
N GLU A 45 -8.88 -7.86 11.81
CA GLU A 45 -8.21 -8.66 12.84
C GLU A 45 -7.58 -9.93 12.23
N GLY A 46 -6.33 -10.20 12.61
CA GLY A 46 -5.56 -11.34 12.11
C GLY A 46 -4.86 -11.09 10.77
N GLY A 47 -5.21 -10.04 10.05
CA GLY A 47 -4.46 -9.59 8.87
C GLY A 47 -3.12 -8.96 9.26
N VAL A 48 -2.14 -9.07 8.36
CA VAL A 48 -0.81 -8.49 8.49
C VAL A 48 -0.49 -7.76 7.18
N TRP A 49 0.02 -6.54 7.29
CA TRP A 49 0.39 -5.72 6.15
C TRP A 49 1.82 -5.20 6.26
N LYS A 50 2.53 -5.13 5.13
CA LYS A 50 3.74 -4.30 5.00
C LYS A 50 3.26 -2.90 4.60
N VAL A 51 3.49 -1.92 5.47
CA VAL A 51 3.05 -0.53 5.29
C VAL A 51 4.26 0.30 4.90
N HIS A 52 4.21 0.87 3.71
CA HIS A 52 5.17 1.85 3.23
C HIS A 52 4.89 3.22 3.85
N VAL A 53 5.96 3.87 4.33
CA VAL A 53 5.92 5.21 4.91
C VAL A 53 6.97 6.08 4.25
N GLU A 54 6.54 7.26 3.81
CA GLU A 54 7.42 8.30 3.27
C GLU A 54 7.30 9.58 4.12
N LEU A 55 8.45 10.09 4.59
CA LEU A 55 8.57 11.32 5.33
C LEU A 55 9.01 12.45 4.38
N PRO A 56 8.14 13.41 4.05
CA PRO A 56 8.49 14.46 3.11
C PRO A 56 9.54 15.43 3.68
N ASP A 57 10.14 16.25 2.82
CA ASP A 57 11.08 17.32 3.22
C ASP A 57 10.48 18.32 4.21
N GLY A 58 9.15 18.50 4.17
CA GLY A 58 8.42 19.35 5.10
C GLY A 58 8.11 18.72 6.46
N TYR A 59 8.53 17.48 6.73
CA TYR A 59 8.27 16.80 8.00
C TYR A 59 8.89 17.54 9.20
N PRO A 60 8.19 17.68 10.35
CA PRO A 60 6.86 17.14 10.68
C PRO A 60 5.68 18.09 10.36
N TYR A 61 5.94 19.24 9.73
CA TYR A 61 4.88 20.20 9.38
C TYR A 61 3.99 19.72 8.24
N LYS A 62 4.53 18.88 7.36
CA LYS A 62 3.76 18.03 6.44
C LYS A 62 3.66 16.62 7.04
N SER A 63 2.50 16.00 6.88
CA SER A 63 2.26 14.62 7.32
C SER A 63 3.11 13.62 6.54
N PRO A 64 3.37 12.43 7.10
CA PRO A 64 3.85 11.30 6.30
C PRO A 64 2.83 10.90 5.21
N SER A 65 3.32 10.32 4.13
CA SER A 65 2.52 9.51 3.20
C SER A 65 2.51 8.07 3.68
N ILE A 66 1.35 7.41 3.63
CA ILE A 66 1.16 6.03 4.11
C ILE A 66 0.54 5.19 3.00
N GLY A 67 1.11 4.02 2.73
CA GLY A 67 0.59 3.08 1.73
C GLY A 67 0.65 1.63 2.20
N PHE A 68 -0.37 0.85 1.92
CA PHE A 68 -0.38 -0.61 2.13
C PHE A 68 0.22 -1.31 0.92
N ILE A 69 1.33 -2.03 1.08
CA ILE A 69 2.01 -2.70 -0.04
C ILE A 69 1.18 -3.89 -0.53
N ASN A 70 0.77 -4.77 0.39
CA ASN A 70 -0.17 -5.83 0.08
C ASN A 70 -1.61 -5.32 0.20
N LYS A 71 -2.50 -5.89 -0.62
CA LYS A 71 -3.85 -5.34 -0.83
C LYS A 71 -4.68 -5.29 0.47
N ILE A 72 -5.46 -4.22 0.58
CA ILE A 72 -6.47 -4.02 1.61
C ILE A 72 -7.74 -3.47 0.97
N PHE A 73 -8.91 -3.95 1.41
CA PHE A 73 -10.20 -3.44 0.92
C PHE A 73 -10.78 -2.47 1.95
N HIS A 74 -10.59 -1.15 1.73
CA HIS A 74 -11.00 -0.13 2.70
C HIS A 74 -11.45 1.16 1.97
N PRO A 75 -12.55 1.84 2.40
CA PRO A 75 -13.06 3.06 1.75
C PRO A 75 -12.04 4.19 1.53
N ASN A 76 -11.15 4.43 2.50
CA ASN A 76 -10.15 5.50 2.45
C ASN A 76 -8.77 5.06 1.96
N VAL A 77 -8.66 3.88 1.35
CA VAL A 77 -7.42 3.37 0.76
C VAL A 77 -7.65 3.13 -0.73
N ASP A 78 -6.76 3.62 -1.58
CA ASP A 78 -6.78 3.29 -2.99
C ASP A 78 -6.49 1.79 -3.18
N GLU A 79 -7.34 1.09 -3.94
CA GLU A 79 -7.24 -0.37 -4.05
C GLU A 79 -6.05 -0.83 -4.90
N LEU A 80 -5.58 0.00 -5.83
CA LEU A 80 -4.51 -0.35 -6.75
C LEU A 80 -3.14 0.00 -6.16
N SER A 81 -2.97 1.23 -5.67
CA SER A 81 -1.71 1.71 -5.11
C SER A 81 -1.54 1.41 -3.62
N GLY A 82 -2.65 1.12 -2.91
CA GLY A 82 -2.65 0.96 -1.46
C GLY A 82 -2.51 2.27 -0.68
N SER A 83 -2.49 3.42 -1.36
CA SER A 83 -2.30 4.72 -0.72
C SER A 83 -3.47 5.11 0.17
N VAL A 84 -3.18 5.54 1.40
CA VAL A 84 -4.17 6.09 2.32
C VAL A 84 -4.48 7.53 1.92
N CYS A 85 -5.76 7.91 1.97
CA CYS A 85 -6.19 9.27 1.66
C CYS A 85 -5.46 10.33 2.50
N LEU A 86 -4.74 11.22 1.82
CA LEU A 86 -3.94 12.27 2.47
C LEU A 86 -4.80 13.23 3.31
N ASP A 87 -6.03 13.52 2.87
CA ASP A 87 -6.93 14.39 3.64
C ASP A 87 -7.36 13.76 4.96
N VAL A 88 -7.53 12.43 4.99
CA VAL A 88 -7.83 11.69 6.22
C VAL A 88 -6.63 11.68 7.17
N ILE A 89 -5.42 11.52 6.64
CA ILE A 89 -4.18 11.66 7.43
C ILE A 89 -4.09 13.07 8.02
N ASN A 90 -4.30 14.10 7.20
CA ASN A 90 -4.18 15.51 7.61
C ASN A 90 -5.23 15.96 8.64
N GLN A 91 -6.41 15.33 8.68
CA GLN A 91 -7.39 15.58 9.73
C GLN A 91 -6.91 15.15 11.12
N SER A 92 -6.05 14.13 11.18
CA SER A 92 -5.51 13.59 12.43
C SER A 92 -4.10 14.10 12.71
N TRP A 93 -3.29 14.40 11.69
CA TRP A 93 -1.88 14.73 11.85
C TRP A 93 -1.66 16.10 12.49
N SER A 94 -0.68 16.16 13.40
CA SER A 94 -0.16 17.38 13.97
C SER A 94 1.36 17.28 14.06
N PRO A 95 2.12 18.37 13.86
CA PRO A 95 3.58 18.35 14.03
C PRO A 95 4.05 17.95 15.45
N MET A 96 3.12 17.98 16.42
CA MET A 96 3.36 17.52 17.79
C MET A 96 3.17 16.01 17.98
N PHE A 97 2.60 15.31 17.00
CA PHE A 97 2.38 13.87 17.09
C PHE A 97 3.68 13.12 16.81
N ASP A 98 3.92 12.07 17.60
CA ASP A 98 5.02 11.15 17.36
C ASP A 98 4.64 10.20 16.22
N LEU A 99 5.61 9.86 15.38
CA LEU A 99 5.41 8.96 14.23
C LEU A 99 4.82 7.60 14.65
N LEU A 100 5.16 7.09 15.83
CA LEU A 100 4.56 5.89 16.42
C LEU A 100 3.03 5.95 16.49
N ASN A 101 2.45 7.14 16.70
CA ASN A 101 1.00 7.31 16.78
C ASN A 101 0.30 6.98 15.44
N VAL A 102 1.03 6.99 14.31
CA VAL A 102 0.48 6.52 13.03
C VAL A 102 0.02 5.06 13.16
N PHE A 103 0.83 4.22 13.78
CA PHE A 103 0.57 2.78 13.93
C PHE A 103 -0.22 2.45 15.20
N GLU A 104 0.00 3.18 16.29
CA GLU A 104 -0.67 2.92 17.57
C GLU A 104 -2.10 3.47 17.62
N VAL A 105 -2.40 4.54 16.88
CA VAL A 105 -3.67 5.26 16.98
C VAL A 105 -4.33 5.45 15.64
N PHE A 106 -3.67 6.13 14.70
CA PHE A 106 -4.31 6.57 13.46
C PHE A 106 -4.80 5.40 12.59
N LEU A 107 -3.92 4.47 12.20
CA LEU A 107 -4.29 3.33 11.38
C LEU A 107 -5.34 2.44 12.07
N PRO A 108 -5.20 2.09 13.37
CA PRO A 108 -6.26 1.36 14.07
C PRO A 108 -7.62 2.07 14.04
N GLN A 109 -7.65 3.37 14.35
CA GLN A 109 -8.91 4.13 14.33
C GLN A 109 -9.52 4.22 12.94
N LEU A 110 -8.68 4.39 11.91
CA LEU A 110 -9.13 4.41 10.52
C LEU A 110 -9.80 3.09 10.13
N LEU A 111 -9.18 1.96 10.47
CA LEU A 111 -9.71 0.62 10.14
C LEU A 111 -10.96 0.25 10.95
N LEU A 112 -11.10 0.75 12.18
CA LEU A 112 -12.32 0.56 12.97
C LEU A 112 -13.48 1.44 12.49
N TYR A 113 -13.19 2.67 12.05
CA TYR A 113 -14.19 3.67 11.70
C TYR A 113 -13.91 4.28 10.31
N PRO A 114 -14.19 3.55 9.22
CA PRO A 114 -13.97 4.05 7.87
C PRO A 114 -14.85 5.28 7.57
N ASN A 115 -14.32 6.23 6.81
CA ASN A 115 -15.06 7.40 6.34
C ASN A 115 -15.61 7.17 4.92
N ALA A 116 -16.92 6.96 4.80
CA ALA A 116 -17.60 6.74 3.52
C ALA A 116 -17.95 8.02 2.74
N SER A 117 -17.75 9.20 3.33
CA SER A 117 -18.28 10.46 2.76
C SER A 117 -17.48 10.94 1.55
N ASP A 118 -16.17 10.66 1.54
CA ASP A 118 -15.25 10.98 0.44
C ASP A 118 -14.22 9.84 0.29
N PRO A 119 -14.63 8.71 -0.33
CA PRO A 119 -13.80 7.51 -0.39
C PRO A 119 -12.84 7.52 -1.59
N LEU A 120 -11.65 6.94 -1.40
CA LEU A 120 -10.78 6.57 -2.52
C LEU A 120 -11.28 5.29 -3.20
N ASN A 121 -11.79 4.35 -2.41
CA ASN A 121 -12.44 3.14 -2.91
C ASN A 121 -13.96 3.28 -2.85
N GLY A 122 -14.53 3.75 -3.96
CA GLY A 122 -15.98 3.94 -4.12
C GLY A 122 -16.79 2.64 -4.01
N ASP A 123 -16.20 1.51 -4.39
CA ASP A 123 -16.85 0.19 -4.28
C ASP A 123 -16.94 -0.25 -2.82
N ALA A 124 -15.86 -0.11 -2.06
CA ALA A 124 -15.83 -0.40 -0.63
C ALA A 124 -16.84 0.47 0.13
N ALA A 125 -16.87 1.78 -0.14
CA ALA A 125 -17.83 2.70 0.47
C ALA A 125 -19.27 2.36 0.10
N SER A 126 -19.54 2.11 -1.19
CA SER A 126 -20.88 1.75 -1.67
C SER A 126 -21.38 0.46 -1.05
N LEU A 127 -20.52 -0.57 -0.97
CA LEU A 127 -20.86 -1.85 -0.37
C LEU A 127 -21.10 -1.69 1.13
N MET A 128 -20.23 -0.97 1.85
CA MET A 128 -20.40 -0.70 3.27
C MET A 128 -21.72 0.01 3.60
N MET A 129 -22.15 0.98 2.75
CA MET A 129 -23.39 1.72 2.95
C MET A 129 -24.65 0.93 2.57
N LYS A 130 -24.60 0.12 1.51
CA LYS A 130 -25.77 -0.59 0.97
C LYS A 130 -25.97 -1.98 1.58
N ASP A 131 -24.88 -2.72 1.78
CA ASP A 131 -24.88 -4.08 2.30
C ASP A 131 -23.64 -4.32 3.16
N ARG A 132 -23.78 -4.01 4.45
CA ARG A 132 -22.69 -4.17 5.41
C ARG A 132 -22.24 -5.62 5.55
N GLN A 133 -23.13 -6.61 5.40
CA GLN A 133 -22.73 -8.03 5.51
C GLN A 133 -21.81 -8.45 4.36
N GLN A 134 -22.14 -8.04 3.12
CA GLN A 134 -21.27 -8.30 1.98
C GLN A 134 -19.93 -7.57 2.08
N TYR A 135 -19.94 -6.34 2.61
CA TYR A 135 -18.69 -5.61 2.88
C TYR A 135 -17.80 -6.37 3.87
N GLU A 136 -18.36 -6.80 5.00
CA GLU A 136 -17.64 -7.57 6.02
C GLU A 136 -17.06 -8.89 5.45
N GLN A 137 -17.84 -9.59 4.61
CA GLN A 137 -17.39 -10.82 3.95
C GLN A 137 -16.23 -10.54 2.99
N LYS A 138 -16.34 -9.50 2.15
CA LYS A 138 -15.29 -9.13 1.18
C LYS A 138 -14.00 -8.70 1.89
N VAL A 139 -14.09 -7.95 2.99
CA VAL A 139 -12.91 -7.57 3.80
C VAL A 139 -12.20 -8.81 4.33
N LYS A 140 -12.94 -9.78 4.87
CA LYS A 140 -12.36 -11.05 5.37
C LYS A 140 -11.68 -11.84 4.25
N GLU A 141 -12.31 -11.96 3.09
CA GLU A 141 -11.72 -12.62 1.93
C GLU A 141 -10.42 -11.96 1.46
N TYR A 142 -10.34 -10.62 1.51
CA TYR A 142 -9.10 -9.89 1.21
C TYR A 142 -8.02 -10.17 2.24
N CYS A 143 -8.37 -10.18 3.54
CA CYS A 143 -7.42 -10.50 4.59
C CYS A 143 -6.85 -11.92 4.42
N ASP A 144 -7.72 -12.89 4.14
CA ASP A 144 -7.34 -14.29 3.95
C ASP A 144 -6.48 -14.54 2.70
N ARG A 145 -6.63 -13.71 1.67
CA ARG A 145 -5.90 -13.86 0.41
C ARG A 145 -4.60 -13.07 0.37
N TYR A 146 -4.61 -11.85 0.87
CA TYR A 146 -3.52 -10.89 0.65
C TYR A 146 -2.78 -10.48 1.93
N ALA A 147 -3.38 -10.66 3.11
CA ALA A 147 -2.84 -10.15 4.37
C ALA A 147 -2.40 -11.26 5.33
N LYS A 148 -1.91 -12.39 4.82
CA LYS A 148 -1.31 -13.45 5.64
C LYS A 148 0.17 -13.18 5.87
N LYS A 149 0.67 -13.51 7.06
CA LYS A 149 2.07 -13.35 7.44
C LYS A 149 3.04 -14.03 6.45
N GLU A 150 2.65 -15.16 5.89
CA GLU A 150 3.43 -15.93 4.90
C GLU A 150 3.69 -15.13 3.62
N ASN A 151 2.76 -14.25 3.22
CA ASN A 151 2.90 -13.45 2.01
C ASN A 151 3.90 -12.29 2.17
N ILE A 152 4.16 -11.84 3.40
CA ILE A 152 5.10 -10.74 3.67
C ILE A 152 6.55 -11.21 3.64
N SER A 153 6.82 -12.46 4.03
CA SER A 153 8.17 -13.02 3.98
C SER A 153 8.61 -13.42 2.57
N ASN A 154 7.66 -13.71 1.67
CA ASN A 154 7.97 -14.14 0.31
C ASN A 154 8.21 -12.97 -0.66
N SER A 155 7.65 -11.78 -0.40
CA SER A 155 7.86 -10.61 -1.27
C SER A 155 9.31 -10.14 -1.35
N ASP A 156 10.17 -10.55 -0.40
CA ASP A 156 11.59 -10.19 -0.42
C ASP A 156 12.42 -11.12 -1.35
N ALA A 157 11.79 -12.13 -1.98
CA ALA A 157 12.46 -13.15 -2.80
C ALA A 157 12.10 -13.13 -4.30
N GLU A 158 11.16 -12.30 -4.75
CA GLU A 158 10.60 -12.37 -6.12
C GLU A 158 10.97 -11.20 -7.05
N ASP A 159 11.86 -10.28 -6.64
CA ASP A 159 12.27 -9.13 -7.50
C ASP A 159 13.43 -9.44 -8.48
N GLU A 160 13.72 -10.72 -8.73
CA GLU A 160 14.61 -11.17 -9.80
C GLU A 160 14.05 -12.44 -10.48
N SER A 161 13.09 -12.29 -11.41
CA SER A 161 13.04 -13.03 -12.69
C SER A 161 11.62 -13.12 -13.27
N GLU A 162 11.21 -12.16 -14.10
CA GLU A 162 10.25 -12.41 -15.19
C GLU A 162 10.61 -11.56 -16.42
N GLU A 163 11.77 -11.83 -17.02
CA GLU A 163 11.99 -11.57 -18.45
C GLU A 163 11.60 -12.87 -19.17
N GLU A 164 10.31 -13.04 -19.49
CA GLU A 164 9.88 -14.15 -20.34
C GLU A 164 10.31 -13.88 -21.79
N ASP A 165 11.30 -14.66 -22.23
CA ASP A 165 11.71 -14.90 -23.61
C ASP A 165 10.48 -15.23 -24.49
N ILE A 166 10.01 -14.25 -25.27
CA ILE A 166 9.15 -14.55 -26.43
C ILE A 166 10.07 -14.99 -27.58
N SER A 167 10.43 -16.27 -27.56
CA SER A 167 10.88 -16.96 -28.77
C SER A 167 9.65 -17.19 -29.65
N ASP A 168 9.51 -16.45 -30.75
CA ASP A 168 8.48 -16.76 -31.74
C ASP A 168 9.08 -16.99 -33.13
N GLY A 169 9.15 -18.28 -33.47
CA GLY A 169 8.46 -18.79 -34.64
C GLY A 169 8.93 -18.27 -36.01
N ARG A 170 9.96 -18.92 -36.55
CA ARG A 170 10.24 -18.94 -37.99
C ARG A 170 9.00 -19.43 -38.76
N CYS A 171 8.25 -18.53 -39.39
CA CYS A 171 7.20 -18.89 -40.33
C CYS A 171 7.74 -18.81 -41.76
N THR A 172 7.96 -19.97 -42.38
CA THR A 172 8.18 -20.10 -43.82
C THR A 172 6.82 -20.01 -44.51
N SER A 173 6.57 -18.97 -45.31
CA SER A 173 5.43 -18.94 -46.23
C SER A 173 5.92 -18.71 -47.64
N SER A 174 5.44 -19.59 -48.51
CA SER A 174 5.78 -19.77 -49.91
C SER A 174 5.49 -18.54 -50.78
N ASP A 175 6.39 -18.31 -51.74
CA ASP A 175 6.14 -17.54 -52.97
C ASP A 175 5.07 -18.24 -53.81
N ASP A 176 4.00 -17.53 -54.18
CA ASP A 176 3.28 -17.78 -55.43
C ASP A 176 2.51 -16.52 -55.90
N GLU A 177 2.98 -16.01 -57.04
CA GLU A 177 2.41 -15.19 -58.13
C GLU A 177 1.31 -14.12 -57.89
N LEU A 178 1.51 -12.92 -58.49
CA LEU A 178 0.80 -12.53 -59.73
C LEU A 178 1.19 -11.14 -60.31
N ALA A 179 1.60 -11.19 -61.58
CA ALA A 179 1.28 -10.30 -62.71
C ALA A 179 1.64 -8.80 -62.70
N GLY A 180 2.71 -8.46 -63.43
CA GLY A 180 2.88 -7.17 -64.11
C GLY A 180 2.82 -7.35 -65.63
N HIS A 181 1.76 -6.86 -66.27
CA HIS A 181 1.63 -6.79 -67.73
C HIS A 181 2.43 -5.58 -68.27
N ALA A 182 3.18 -5.77 -69.36
CA ALA A 182 3.78 -4.70 -70.14
C ALA A 182 3.19 -4.73 -71.56
N ASP A 183 2.76 -3.55 -72.03
CA ASP A 183 2.21 -3.28 -73.38
C ASP A 183 3.24 -3.47 -74.51
N PRO A 184 2.79 -3.73 -75.75
CA PRO A 184 3.53 -3.44 -76.97
C PRO A 184 3.28 -2.02 -77.53
#